data_AF-A0A2S6QCA1-F1
#
_entry.id   AF-A0A2S6QCA1-F1
#
_cell.length_a   1.000
_cell.length_b   1.000
_cell.length_c   1.000
_cell.angle_alpha   90.00
_cell.angle_beta   90.00
_cell.angle_gamma   90.00
#
_symmetry.space_group_name_H-M   'P 1'
#
loop_
_entity.id
_entity.type
_entity.pdbx_description
1 polymer ?
#
loop_
_entity_poly.entity_id
_entity_poly.type
_entity_poly.pdbx_seq_one_letter_code
_entity_poly.pdbx_strand_id
1 'polypeptide(L)'
;MVYDLSKASNTERNDREFVLAAVSKSGISIKYASELFRADPEIALKAVRQNGRALEFVANHLRDDRKIVLAAITKWAIALEFASPALQDDREVVFKAVKKWGIALKHASARLQADREIVLAAVKRNSAAIKYASNELFTEFDMSGTGRQLGTGAVTLSRKIQ
;
A
#
# COMPACT_ATOMS: atom_id res chain seq x y z
N MET A 1 33.34 7.56 4.05
CA MET A 1 32.81 6.18 4.14
C MET A 1 31.49 6.08 3.39
N VAL A 2 31.37 5.11 2.48
CA VAL A 2 30.12 4.82 1.75
C VAL A 2 29.41 3.71 2.53
N TYR A 3 28.29 4.05 3.18
CA TYR A 3 27.47 3.09 3.93
C TYR A 3 26.51 2.41 2.96
N ASP A 4 27.01 1.40 2.25
CA ASP A 4 26.24 0.59 1.29
C ASP A 4 26.17 -0.86 1.78
N LEU A 5 25.02 -1.24 2.38
CA LEU A 5 24.81 -2.60 2.88
C LEU A 5 24.80 -3.67 1.79
N SER A 6 24.58 -3.30 0.51
CA SER A 6 24.58 -4.28 -0.58
C SER A 6 25.96 -4.90 -0.79
N LYS A 7 27.02 -4.12 -0.52
CA LYS A 7 28.43 -4.52 -0.66
C LYS A 7 29.11 -4.79 0.68
N ALA A 8 28.40 -4.60 1.79
CA ALA A 8 28.91 -4.80 3.14
C ALA A 8 29.23 -6.27 3.42
N SER A 9 30.29 -6.49 4.19
CA SER A 9 30.69 -7.77 4.77
C SER A 9 29.63 -8.28 5.75
N ASN A 10 29.74 -9.56 6.13
CA ASN A 10 28.83 -10.13 7.13
C ASN A 10 28.95 -9.41 8.48
N THR A 11 30.15 -8.96 8.85
CA THR A 11 30.39 -8.22 10.09
C THR A 11 29.68 -6.86 10.08
N GLU A 12 29.78 -6.11 8.99
CA GLU A 12 29.11 -4.80 8.84
C GLU A 12 27.58 -4.91 8.77
N ARG A 13 27.05 -5.98 8.17
CA ARG A 13 25.60 -6.27 8.18
C ARG A 13 25.08 -6.63 9.57
N ASN A 14 25.98 -7.02 10.48
CA ASN A 14 25.74 -7.29 11.89
C ASN A 14 26.29 -6.18 12.80
N ASP A 15 26.65 -5.02 12.24
CA ASP A 15 27.02 -3.83 13.00
C ASP A 15 25.86 -2.83 13.05
N ARG A 16 25.43 -2.49 14.27
CA ARG A 16 24.25 -1.65 14.48
C ARG A 16 24.42 -0.25 13.90
N GLU A 17 25.58 0.37 14.11
CA GLU A 17 25.84 1.74 13.68
C GLU A 17 25.95 1.83 12.16
N PHE A 18 26.61 0.86 11.54
CA PHE A 18 26.71 0.74 10.11
C PHE A 18 25.33 0.56 9.48
N VAL A 19 24.50 -0.34 10.02
CA VAL A 19 23.13 -0.55 9.54
C VAL A 19 22.32 0.73 9.70
N LEU A 20 22.37 1.40 10.85
CA LEU A 20 21.66 2.67 11.08
C LEU A 20 22.11 3.77 10.10
N ALA A 21 23.41 3.89 9.84
CA ALA A 21 23.95 4.85 8.88
C ALA A 21 23.48 4.56 7.45
N ALA A 22 23.47 3.28 7.05
CA ALA A 22 22.99 2.85 5.73
C ALA A 22 21.49 3.09 5.55
N VAL A 23 20.64 2.69 6.51
CA VAL A 23 19.19 2.90 6.41
C VAL A 23 18.80 4.38 6.44
N SER A 24 19.61 5.23 7.10
CA SER A 24 19.44 6.68 7.07
C SER A 24 19.61 7.25 5.67
N LYS A 25 20.55 6.70 4.88
CA LYS A 25 20.80 7.11 3.49
C LYS A 25 19.81 6.48 2.52
N SER A 26 19.46 5.21 2.72
CA SER A 26 18.51 4.46 1.90
C SER A 26 17.78 3.43 2.74
N GLY A 27 16.50 3.64 3.03
CA GLY A 27 15.69 2.75 3.87
C GLY A 27 15.56 1.34 3.29
N ILE A 28 15.60 1.21 1.96
CA ILE A 28 15.58 -0.09 1.27
C ILE A 28 16.83 -0.93 1.56
N SER A 29 17.93 -0.30 1.99
CA SER A 29 19.15 -1.03 2.34
C SER A 29 18.95 -2.02 3.50
N ILE A 30 17.90 -1.86 4.32
CA ILE A 30 17.55 -2.79 5.40
C ILE A 30 17.39 -4.24 4.90
N LYS A 31 17.06 -4.45 3.62
CA LYS A 31 16.96 -5.80 3.01
C LYS A 31 18.27 -6.60 3.05
N TYR A 32 19.40 -5.93 3.21
CA TYR A 32 20.72 -6.53 3.30
C TYR A 32 21.23 -6.63 4.74
N ALA A 33 20.55 -6.02 5.71
CA ALA A 33 20.89 -6.17 7.12
C ALA A 33 20.65 -7.61 7.58
N SER A 34 21.32 -8.02 8.65
CA SER A 34 21.07 -9.32 9.26
C SER A 34 19.63 -9.46 9.74
N GLU A 35 19.17 -10.70 9.93
CA GLU A 35 17.82 -10.98 10.41
C GLU A 35 17.51 -10.28 11.74
N LEU A 36 18.50 -10.24 12.63
CA LEU A 36 18.43 -9.52 13.90
C LEU A 36 18.01 -8.05 13.70
N PHE A 37 18.62 -7.35 12.76
CA PHE A 37 18.33 -5.93 12.51
C PHE A 37 17.14 -5.68 11.60
N ARG A 38 16.74 -6.66 10.78
CA ARG A 38 15.43 -6.63 10.11
C ARG A 38 14.27 -6.84 11.08
N ALA A 39 14.54 -7.44 12.24
CA ALA A 39 13.62 -7.60 13.36
C ALA A 39 13.72 -6.51 14.44
N ASP A 40 14.63 -5.55 14.30
CA ASP A 40 14.77 -4.44 15.25
C ASP A 40 13.71 -3.35 14.95
N PRO A 41 12.79 -3.04 15.90
CA PRO A 41 11.73 -2.07 15.69
C PRO A 41 12.23 -0.64 15.42
N GLU A 42 13.37 -0.23 16.00
CA GLU A 42 13.91 1.11 15.82
C GLU A 42 14.53 1.29 14.44
N ILE A 43 15.31 0.30 13.99
CA ILE A 43 15.90 0.28 12.65
C ILE A 43 14.79 0.20 11.61
N ALA A 44 13.81 -0.69 11.80
CA ALA A 44 12.64 -0.81 10.96
C ALA A 44 11.89 0.53 10.84
N LEU A 45 11.59 1.17 11.98
CA LEU A 45 10.91 2.46 12.00
C LEU A 45 11.70 3.56 11.27
N LYS A 46 13.03 3.57 11.43
CA LYS A 46 13.90 4.52 10.73
C LYS A 46 13.91 4.26 9.22
N ALA A 47 13.99 3.00 8.81
CA ALA A 47 13.97 2.58 7.41
C ALA A 47 12.65 2.95 6.73
N VAL A 48 11.49 2.65 7.33
CA VAL A 48 10.18 2.95 6.73
C VAL A 48 9.89 4.45 6.68
N ARG A 49 10.41 5.23 7.63
CA ARG A 49 10.33 6.70 7.61
C ARG A 49 11.19 7.31 6.51
N GLN A 50 12.29 6.65 6.14
CA GLN A 50 13.12 7.06 5.01
C GLN A 50 12.46 6.65 3.69
N ASN A 51 12.00 5.40 3.57
CA ASN A 51 11.29 4.86 2.41
C ASN A 51 10.21 3.86 2.85
N GLY A 52 8.94 4.18 2.61
CA GLY A 52 7.82 3.34 3.06
C GLY A 52 7.82 1.91 2.49
N ARG A 53 8.45 1.69 1.32
CA ARG A 53 8.60 0.32 0.77
C ARG A 53 9.54 -0.55 1.60
N ALA A 54 10.35 0.02 2.50
CA ALA A 54 11.21 -0.76 3.39
C ALA A 54 10.44 -1.77 4.27
N LEU A 55 9.13 -1.57 4.46
CA LEU A 55 8.24 -2.51 5.16
C LEU A 55 8.24 -3.92 4.54
N GLU A 56 8.48 -4.03 3.23
CA GLU A 56 8.63 -5.32 2.52
C GLU A 56 9.76 -6.19 3.09
N PHE A 57 10.76 -5.57 3.72
CA PHE A 57 12.00 -6.25 4.10
C PHE A 57 12.16 -6.44 5.61
N VAL A 58 11.29 -5.86 6.44
CA VAL A 58 11.30 -6.09 7.89
C VAL A 58 10.73 -7.47 8.23
N ALA A 59 11.05 -7.95 9.43
CA ALA A 59 10.51 -9.20 9.96
C ALA A 59 8.97 -9.17 10.00
N ASN A 60 8.34 -10.33 9.82
CA ASN A 60 6.88 -10.43 9.68
C ASN A 60 6.14 -9.83 10.87
N HIS A 61 6.57 -10.07 12.11
CA HIS A 61 5.92 -9.52 13.30
C HIS A 61 5.95 -7.98 13.36
N LEU A 62 6.89 -7.31 12.67
CA LEU A 62 6.91 -5.84 12.56
C LEU A 62 5.96 -5.31 11.48
N ARG A 63 5.47 -6.19 10.59
CA ARG A 63 4.40 -5.85 9.63
C ARG A 63 3.01 -5.91 10.26
N ASP A 64 2.91 -6.49 11.45
CA ASP A 64 1.75 -6.43 12.34
C ASP A 64 1.84 -5.24 13.32
N ASP A 65 3.01 -4.60 13.43
CA ASP A 65 3.17 -3.41 14.25
C ASP A 65 2.51 -2.21 13.57
N ARG A 66 1.37 -1.80 14.13
CA ARG A 66 0.55 -0.69 13.64
C ARG A 66 1.34 0.62 13.51
N LYS A 67 2.27 0.91 14.43
CA LYS A 67 3.06 2.15 14.40
C LYS A 67 4.04 2.14 13.24
N ILE A 68 4.72 1.02 13.00
CA ILE A 68 5.65 0.86 11.87
C ILE A 68 4.89 0.92 10.54
N VAL A 69 3.78 0.19 10.42
CA VAL A 69 2.94 0.18 9.20
C VAL A 69 2.40 1.57 8.89
N LEU A 70 1.86 2.29 9.88
CA LEU A 70 1.37 3.65 9.67
C LEU A 70 2.48 4.62 9.27
N ALA A 71 3.69 4.47 9.82
CA ALA A 71 4.85 5.25 9.39
C ALA A 71 5.22 4.97 7.93
N ALA A 72 5.16 3.70 7.51
CA ALA A 72 5.39 3.29 6.14
C ALA A 72 4.34 3.87 5.18
N ILE A 73 3.04 3.75 5.50
CA ILE A 73 1.91 4.31 4.72
C ILE A 73 2.04 5.84 4.60
N THR A 74 2.43 6.50 5.69
CA THR A 74 2.67 7.96 5.71
C THR A 74 3.75 8.37 4.71
N LYS A 75 4.68 7.48 4.36
CA LYS A 75 5.67 7.71 3.29
C LYS A 75 5.19 7.23 1.93
N TRP A 76 4.66 6.02 1.85
CA TRP A 76 4.21 5.39 0.61
C TRP A 76 2.93 4.59 0.88
N ALA A 77 1.78 5.04 0.38
CA ALA A 77 0.48 4.49 0.77
C ALA A 77 0.30 3.01 0.38
N ILE A 78 0.98 2.58 -0.69
CA ILE A 78 1.00 1.16 -1.13
C ILE A 78 1.74 0.26 -0.15
N ALA A 79 2.45 0.80 0.87
CA ALA A 79 3.03 -0.01 1.93
C ALA A 79 1.98 -0.91 2.64
N LEU A 80 0.69 -0.57 2.56
CA LEU A 80 -0.41 -1.43 3.02
C LEU A 80 -0.34 -2.86 2.44
N GLU A 81 0.18 -3.03 1.22
CA GLU A 81 0.44 -4.34 0.60
C GLU A 81 1.25 -5.29 1.48
N PHE A 82 2.21 -4.74 2.23
CA PHE A 82 3.12 -5.49 3.07
C PHE A 82 2.68 -5.56 4.52
N ALA A 83 1.61 -4.87 4.90
CA ALA A 83 1.04 -4.98 6.23
C ALA A 83 0.43 -6.38 6.44
N SER A 84 0.28 -6.79 7.69
CA SER A 84 -0.37 -8.05 8.00
C SER A 84 -1.84 -8.07 7.59
N PRO A 85 -2.44 -9.26 7.38
CA PRO A 85 -3.87 -9.37 7.06
C PRO A 85 -4.77 -8.65 8.08
N ALA A 86 -4.39 -8.67 9.36
CA ALA A 86 -5.12 -7.96 10.41
C ALA A 86 -5.10 -6.43 10.19
N LEU A 87 -3.98 -5.86 9.77
CA LEU A 87 -3.88 -4.42 9.47
C LEU A 87 -4.43 -4.03 8.09
N GLN A 88 -4.48 -4.97 7.15
CA GLN A 88 -5.23 -4.81 5.88
C GLN A 88 -6.75 -4.83 6.10
N ASP A 89 -7.20 -5.37 7.23
CA ASP A 89 -8.60 -5.32 7.68
C ASP A 89 -8.84 -4.24 8.78
N ASP A 90 -7.79 -3.53 9.23
CA ASP A 90 -7.94 -2.39 10.14
C ASP A 90 -8.49 -1.19 9.37
N ARG A 91 -9.72 -0.83 9.71
CA ARG A 91 -10.48 0.24 9.07
C ARG A 91 -9.71 1.57 9.06
N GLU A 92 -9.09 1.96 10.18
CA GLU A 92 -8.39 3.23 10.29
C GLU A 92 -7.08 3.24 9.49
N VAL A 93 -6.35 2.12 9.50
CA VAL A 93 -5.11 1.97 8.73
C VAL A 93 -5.40 2.06 7.23
N VAL A 94 -6.39 1.31 6.75
CA VAL A 94 -6.83 1.36 5.34
C VAL A 94 -7.34 2.75 4.98
N PHE A 95 -8.18 3.35 5.83
CA PHE A 95 -8.72 4.69 5.56
C PHE A 95 -7.62 5.74 5.38
N LYS A 96 -6.57 5.68 6.21
CA LYS A 96 -5.38 6.55 6.06
C LYS A 96 -4.65 6.30 4.74
N ALA A 97 -4.50 5.04 4.31
CA ALA A 97 -3.87 4.70 3.05
C ALA A 97 -4.66 5.22 1.84
N VAL A 98 -5.97 4.97 1.79
CA VAL A 98 -6.82 5.37 0.65
C VAL A 98 -6.99 6.89 0.55
N LYS A 99 -7.06 7.61 1.70
CA LYS A 99 -7.10 9.07 1.70
C LYS A 99 -5.87 9.69 1.05
N LYS A 100 -4.73 9.03 1.20
CA LYS A 100 -3.48 9.43 0.57
C LYS A 100 -3.51 9.04 -0.91
N TRP A 101 -3.62 7.74 -1.22
CA TRP A 101 -3.71 7.24 -2.59
C TRP A 101 -4.88 6.26 -2.72
N GLY A 102 -5.90 6.63 -3.50
CA GLY A 102 -7.13 5.82 -3.64
C GLY A 102 -6.86 4.38 -4.11
N ILE A 103 -5.83 4.19 -4.94
CA ILE A 103 -5.41 2.85 -5.41
C ILE A 103 -4.93 1.91 -4.29
N ALA A 104 -4.65 2.42 -3.08
CA ALA A 104 -4.33 1.58 -1.93
C ALA A 104 -5.50 0.65 -1.52
N LEU A 105 -6.73 0.96 -1.96
CA LEU A 105 -7.91 0.13 -1.74
C LEU A 105 -7.70 -1.33 -2.21
N LYS A 106 -6.90 -1.54 -3.26
CA LYS A 106 -6.59 -2.88 -3.79
C LYS A 106 -5.94 -3.83 -2.79
N HIS A 107 -5.35 -3.29 -1.71
CA HIS A 107 -4.68 -4.05 -0.65
C HIS A 107 -5.50 -4.13 0.64
N ALA A 108 -6.68 -3.52 0.67
CA ALA A 108 -7.60 -3.70 1.79
C ALA A 108 -8.24 -5.10 1.73
N SER A 109 -8.73 -5.58 2.86
CA SER A 109 -9.53 -6.81 2.90
C SER A 109 -10.79 -6.69 2.03
N ALA A 110 -11.36 -7.83 1.62
CA ALA A 110 -12.63 -7.86 0.89
C ALA A 110 -13.76 -7.14 1.65
N ARG A 111 -13.77 -7.25 2.98
CA ARG A 111 -14.73 -6.56 3.85
C ARG A 111 -14.63 -5.04 3.71
N LEU A 112 -13.42 -4.50 3.70
CA LEU A 112 -13.19 -3.05 3.57
C LEU A 112 -13.28 -2.56 2.11
N GLN A 113 -13.08 -3.43 1.13
CA GLN A 113 -13.42 -3.16 -0.28
C GLN A 113 -14.94 -3.05 -0.52
N ALA A 114 -15.75 -3.59 0.40
CA ALA A 114 -17.20 -3.41 0.43
C ALA A 114 -17.66 -2.29 1.40
N ASP A 115 -16.75 -1.64 2.13
CA ASP A 115 -17.10 -0.50 3.01
C ASP A 115 -17.32 0.74 2.15
N ARG A 116 -18.58 1.18 2.08
CA ARG A 116 -19.03 2.33 1.28
C ARG A 116 -18.21 3.58 1.55
N GLU A 117 -17.90 3.89 2.81
CA GLU A 117 -17.18 5.11 3.17
C GLU A 117 -15.72 5.06 2.72
N ILE A 118 -15.06 3.90 2.89
CA ILE A 118 -13.69 3.69 2.42
C ILE A 118 -13.64 3.78 0.89
N VAL A 119 -14.53 3.08 0.20
CA VAL A 119 -14.59 3.08 -1.28
C VAL A 119 -14.85 4.49 -1.79
N LEU A 120 -15.80 5.22 -1.22
CA LEU A 120 -16.05 6.62 -1.56
C LEU A 120 -14.81 7.50 -1.37
N ALA A 121 -14.11 7.34 -0.25
CA ALA A 121 -12.87 8.08 0.00
C ALA A 121 -11.79 7.75 -1.04
N ALA A 122 -11.66 6.48 -1.43
CA ALA A 122 -10.71 6.02 -2.44
C ALA A 122 -11.05 6.60 -3.83
N VAL A 123 -12.31 6.50 -4.26
CA VAL A 123 -12.79 6.99 -5.56
C VAL A 123 -12.68 8.49 -5.67
N LYS A 124 -13.02 9.24 -4.61
CA LYS A 124 -12.82 10.69 -4.54
C LYS A 124 -11.35 11.09 -4.72
N ARG A 125 -10.42 10.25 -4.29
CA ARG A 125 -8.97 10.48 -4.44
C ARG A 125 -8.47 10.05 -5.82
N ASN A 126 -8.98 8.94 -6.35
CA ASN A 126 -8.66 8.42 -7.67
C ASN A 126 -9.84 7.60 -8.17
N SER A 127 -10.54 8.08 -9.21
CA SER A 127 -11.73 7.41 -9.74
C SER A 127 -11.46 6.00 -10.23
N ALA A 128 -10.25 5.71 -10.72
CA ALA A 128 -9.85 4.36 -11.13
C ALA A 128 -9.74 3.37 -9.97
N ALA A 129 -9.85 3.82 -8.71
CA ALA A 129 -9.93 2.94 -7.55
C ALA A 129 -11.26 2.17 -7.48
N ILE A 130 -12.31 2.61 -8.19
CA ILE A 130 -13.61 1.94 -8.20
C ILE A 130 -13.53 0.47 -8.62
N LYS A 131 -12.57 0.11 -9.48
CA LYS A 131 -12.35 -1.28 -9.93
C LYS A 131 -11.92 -2.23 -8.82
N TYR A 132 -11.57 -1.71 -7.65
CA TYR A 132 -11.20 -2.47 -6.45
C TYR A 132 -12.30 -2.49 -5.39
N ALA A 133 -13.45 -1.86 -5.66
CA ALA A 133 -14.62 -2.00 -4.82
C ALA A 133 -15.27 -3.38 -5.04
N SER A 134 -16.11 -3.80 -4.09
CA SER A 134 -16.99 -4.95 -4.32
C SER A 134 -17.89 -4.74 -5.54
N ASN A 135 -18.31 -5.83 -6.18
CA ASN A 135 -19.21 -5.78 -7.34
C ASN A 135 -20.50 -5.00 -7.05
N GLU A 136 -21.05 -5.15 -5.84
CA GLU A 136 -22.25 -4.44 -5.40
C GLU A 136 -22.05 -2.91 -5.48
N LEU A 137 -20.98 -2.39 -4.86
CA LEU A 137 -20.68 -0.97 -4.90
C LEU A 137 -20.27 -0.51 -6.30
N PHE A 138 -19.52 -1.32 -7.06
CA PHE A 138 -19.17 -1.01 -8.44
C PHE A 138 -20.42 -0.73 -9.28
N THR A 139 -21.43 -1.59 -9.18
CA THR A 139 -22.70 -1.40 -9.92
C THR A 139 -23.49 -0.19 -9.44
N GLU A 140 -23.50 0.11 -8.14
CA GLU A 140 -24.18 1.29 -7.61
C GLU A 140 -23.54 2.60 -8.09
N PHE A 141 -22.20 2.68 -8.13
CA PHE A 141 -21.48 3.85 -8.63
C PHE A 141 -21.64 4.04 -10.14
N ASP A 142 -21.66 2.95 -10.90
CA ASP A 142 -21.89 2.99 -12.35
C ASP A 142 -23.32 3.47 -12.68
N MET A 143 -24.31 3.04 -11.90
CA MET A 143 -25.70 3.50 -12.04
C MET A 143 -25.93 4.95 -11.56
N SER A 144 -25.16 5.44 -10.59
CA SER A 144 -25.43 6.72 -9.90
C SER A 144 -24.67 7.93 -10.44
N GLY A 145 -23.74 7.79 -11.39
CA GLY A 145 -23.04 8.98 -11.91
C GLY A 145 -22.11 8.80 -13.11
N THR A 146 -22.58 9.33 -14.25
CA THR A 146 -21.89 9.59 -15.52
C THR A 146 -21.73 8.39 -16.45
N GLY A 147 -22.74 8.21 -17.31
CA GLY A 147 -22.60 7.46 -18.54
C GLY A 147 -21.34 7.88 -19.30
N ARG A 148 -20.30 7.06 -19.19
CA ARG A 148 -19.39 6.82 -20.30
C ARG A 148 -19.63 5.38 -20.68
N GLN A 149 -20.59 5.21 -21.59
CA GLN A 149 -20.79 4.01 -22.39
C GLN A 149 -19.41 3.47 -22.77
N LEU A 150 -18.95 2.41 -22.10
CA LEU A 150 -17.89 1.58 -22.64
C LEU A 150 -18.59 0.74 -23.71
N GLY A 151 -18.42 1.18 -24.96
CA GLY A 151 -19.03 0.59 -26.12
C GLY A 151 -18.76 -0.91 -26.17
N THR A 152 -19.82 -1.68 -25.93
CA THR A 152 -19.90 -3.09 -26.32
C THR A 152 -21.29 -3.31 -26.88
N GLY A 153 -21.37 -3.51 -28.20
CA GLY A 153 -22.58 -4.01 -28.84
C GLY A 153 -22.95 -3.27 -30.12
N ALA A 154 -22.28 -3.62 -31.22
CA ALA A 154 -22.99 -3.64 -32.49
C ALA A 154 -24.16 -4.63 -32.37
N VAL A 155 -25.38 -4.23 -32.76
CA VAL A 155 -26.43 -5.02 -33.46
C VAL A 155 -27.65 -4.09 -33.69
N THR A 156 -27.73 -3.59 -34.92
CA THR A 156 -28.85 -3.71 -35.88
C THR A 156 -30.28 -3.18 -35.61
N LEU A 157 -30.80 -2.56 -36.68
CA LEU A 157 -32.18 -2.49 -37.22
C LEU A 157 -33.05 -1.23 -36.96
N SER A 158 -33.04 -0.40 -38.01
CA SER A 158 -34.20 -0.05 -38.85
C SER A 158 -35.39 0.71 -38.26
N ARG A 159 -35.62 1.92 -38.82
CA ARG A 159 -36.94 2.47 -39.20
C ARG A 159 -36.68 3.52 -40.29
N LYS A 160 -36.93 3.24 -41.56
CA LYS A 160 -38.21 3.42 -42.29
C LYS A 160 -38.98 4.70 -41.93
N ILE A 161 -39.00 5.61 -42.91
CA ILE A 161 -40.14 6.36 -43.45
C ILE A 161 -40.83 7.36 -42.50
N GLN A 162 -40.65 8.66 -42.79
CA GLN A 162 -41.69 9.47 -43.41
C GLN A 162 -41.06 10.46 -44.40
#